data_AF-A0A0R3N4H5-F1
#
_entry.id   AF-A0A0R3N4H5-F1
#
_cell.length_a   1.000
_cell.length_b   1.000
_cell.length_c   1.000
_cell.angle_alpha   90.00
_cell.angle_beta   90.00
_cell.angle_gamma   90.00
#
_symmetry.space_group_name_H-M   'P 1'
#
loop_
_entity.id
_entity.type
_entity.pdbx_description
1 polymer ?
#
loop_
_entity_poly.entity_id
_entity_poly.type
_entity_poly.pdbx_seq_one_letter_code
_entity_poly.pdbx_strand_id
1 'polypeptide(L)'
;MISAAPRHISVLGREAVEMLNPRDGGVYVDATFGAGGYSRAVLAVAGTQVIGIDRDRSAITGGFDLVEESEGRLTLVEDRFSNLAEVCAGQGAAAVDGVVMDVGVSSMQLDQAERGFSFRLGGPLDMRMGHDGPTAADVVAKASEADLAKIIYIFGEERHSRAVARAIVAARKEAPITTTQALADIVGRVVRSKPNEIHPATRTFQGLRIFVNAELDELHLALSAAERVLKPGGRLVVVSFHSLEDRIVKDFFNARGKTGGGSRHLPEVAQAAPSFQILTKRPVTPTDAEVAANPRARSAKLRAAERTAAPAHAADRLPAWPVLVDVMRGG
;
A
#
# COMPACT_ATOMS: atom_id res chain seq x y z
N MET A 1 17.41 -16.72 28.04
CA MET A 1 17.59 -16.56 26.57
C MET A 1 16.37 -15.82 26.07
N ILE A 2 16.50 -14.54 25.79
CA ILE A 2 15.42 -13.77 25.15
C ILE A 2 15.32 -14.34 23.74
N SER A 3 14.24 -15.08 23.47
CA SER A 3 13.92 -15.52 22.11
C SER A 3 13.78 -14.26 21.27
N ALA A 4 14.75 -13.99 20.40
CA ALA A 4 14.58 -12.98 19.36
C ALA A 4 13.30 -13.32 18.61
N ALA A 5 12.34 -12.39 18.58
CA ALA A 5 11.15 -12.55 17.77
C ALA A 5 11.58 -12.89 16.33
N PRO A 6 10.88 -13.80 15.62
CA PRO A 6 11.25 -14.15 14.26
C PRO A 6 11.37 -12.88 13.42
N ARG A 7 12.58 -12.67 12.89
CA ARG A 7 12.95 -11.49 12.09
C ARG A 7 11.94 -11.36 10.95
N HIS A 8 11.24 -10.22 10.87
CA HIS A 8 10.22 -9.99 9.85
C HIS A 8 10.82 -10.16 8.45
N ILE A 9 10.23 -11.05 7.65
CA ILE A 9 10.65 -11.34 6.28
C ILE A 9 9.73 -10.56 5.34
N SER A 10 10.30 -9.64 4.55
CA SER A 10 9.57 -8.94 3.50
C SER A 10 8.99 -9.93 2.48
N VAL A 11 7.72 -9.75 2.15
CA VAL A 11 7.04 -10.57 1.14
C VAL A 11 7.64 -10.27 -0.23
N LEU A 12 8.00 -11.30 -0.99
CA LEU A 12 8.74 -11.15 -2.26
C LEU A 12 10.04 -10.33 -2.10
N GLY A 13 10.63 -10.32 -0.90
CA GLY A 13 11.75 -9.44 -0.57
C GLY A 13 12.95 -9.64 -1.49
N ARG A 14 13.30 -10.89 -1.80
CA ARG A 14 14.41 -11.22 -2.70
C ARG A 14 14.10 -10.77 -4.12
N GLU A 15 12.94 -11.15 -4.65
CA GLU A 15 12.49 -10.82 -5.99
C GLU A 15 12.41 -9.31 -6.20
N ALA A 16 11.96 -8.57 -5.18
CA ALA A 16 11.89 -7.12 -5.21
C ALA A 16 13.26 -6.47 -5.30
N VAL A 17 14.23 -6.93 -4.51
CA VAL A 17 15.59 -6.39 -4.53
C VAL A 17 16.30 -6.77 -5.83
N GLU A 18 16.12 -8.00 -6.33
CA GLU A 18 16.65 -8.41 -7.64
C GLU A 18 16.08 -7.54 -8.78
N MET A 19 14.77 -7.24 -8.74
CA MET A 19 14.15 -6.35 -9.71
C MET A 19 14.61 -4.91 -9.56
N LEU A 20 14.76 -4.41 -8.34
CA LEU A 20 15.26 -3.06 -8.04
C LEU A 20 16.70 -2.88 -8.54
N ASN A 21 17.49 -3.97 -8.53
CA ASN A 21 18.86 -4.05 -8.99
C ASN A 21 19.76 -2.94 -8.39
N PRO A 22 19.95 -2.93 -7.05
CA PRO A 22 20.81 -1.94 -6.42
C PRO A 22 22.24 -2.00 -6.93
N ARG A 23 22.86 -0.83 -7.10
CA ARG A 23 24.21 -0.66 -7.64
C ARG A 23 25.04 0.18 -6.69
N ASP A 24 26.35 -0.05 -6.71
CA ASP A 24 27.29 0.67 -5.86
C ASP A 24 27.11 2.18 -5.98
N GLY A 25 27.03 2.87 -4.83
CA GLY A 25 26.85 4.32 -4.77
C GLY A 25 25.46 4.86 -5.13
N GLY A 26 24.50 3.99 -5.46
CA GLY A 26 23.14 4.41 -5.86
C GLY A 26 22.29 4.93 -4.70
N VAL A 27 21.31 5.78 -5.02
CA VAL A 27 20.35 6.34 -4.07
C VAL A 27 18.98 5.68 -4.28
N TYR A 28 18.40 5.14 -3.22
CA TYR A 28 17.15 4.38 -3.28
C TYR A 28 16.12 4.91 -2.30
N VAL A 29 14.85 4.73 -2.63
CA VAL A 29 13.73 5.03 -1.73
C VAL A 29 13.03 3.74 -1.36
N ASP A 30 12.93 3.47 -0.06
CA ASP A 30 12.01 2.49 0.51
C ASP A 30 10.78 3.25 0.98
N ALA A 31 9.76 3.33 0.13
CA ALA A 31 8.60 4.19 0.35
C ALA A 31 7.64 3.66 1.44
N THR A 32 7.89 2.45 1.93
CA THR A 32 7.06 1.73 2.91
C THR A 32 7.98 1.01 3.89
N PHE A 33 8.82 1.80 4.57
CA PHE A 33 9.96 1.28 5.33
C PHE A 33 9.57 0.12 6.25
N GLY A 34 8.48 0.25 7.02
CA GLY A 34 7.98 -0.78 7.90
C GLY A 34 9.04 -1.25 8.89
N ALA A 35 9.51 -2.49 8.71
CA ALA A 35 10.58 -3.04 9.54
C ALA A 35 11.99 -2.82 8.96
N GLY A 36 12.14 -2.25 7.76
CA GLY A 36 13.41 -2.01 7.08
C GLY A 36 13.96 -3.21 6.30
N GLY A 37 13.10 -4.13 5.86
CA GLY A 37 13.53 -5.34 5.13
C GLY A 37 14.17 -5.02 3.77
N TYR A 38 13.52 -4.19 2.94
CA TYR A 38 14.09 -3.76 1.67
C TYR A 38 15.29 -2.83 1.87
N SER A 39 15.16 -1.85 2.78
CA SER A 39 16.26 -0.97 3.17
C SER A 39 17.53 -1.73 3.52
N ARG A 40 17.46 -2.77 4.36
CA ARG A 40 18.62 -3.63 4.70
C ARG A 40 19.23 -4.30 3.48
N ALA A 41 18.39 -4.84 2.60
CA ALA A 41 18.87 -5.52 1.40
C ALA A 41 19.55 -4.56 0.42
N VAL A 42 19.07 -3.32 0.31
CA VAL A 42 19.72 -2.27 -0.49
C VAL A 42 21.03 -1.80 0.14
N LEU A 43 21.05 -1.58 1.47
CA LEU A 43 22.22 -1.14 2.23
C LEU A 43 23.36 -2.19 2.26
N ALA A 44 23.05 -3.45 1.93
CA ALA A 44 24.06 -4.50 1.76
C ALA A 44 24.94 -4.30 0.52
N VAL A 45 24.50 -3.48 -0.45
CA VAL A 45 25.31 -3.09 -1.61
C VAL A 45 26.18 -1.88 -1.25
N ALA A 46 27.43 -1.88 -1.69
CA ALA A 46 28.43 -0.94 -1.21
C ALA A 46 28.10 0.51 -1.58
N GLY A 47 28.20 1.43 -0.61
CA GLY A 47 28.01 2.86 -0.86
C GLY A 47 26.60 3.29 -1.23
N THR A 48 25.60 2.39 -1.23
CA THR A 48 24.21 2.79 -1.45
C THR A 48 23.71 3.67 -0.33
N GLN A 49 22.79 4.58 -0.68
CA GLN A 49 22.04 5.41 0.27
C GLN A 49 20.55 5.07 0.16
N VAL A 50 19.85 5.09 1.28
CA VAL A 50 18.42 4.76 1.36
C VAL A 50 17.68 5.87 2.09
N ILE A 51 16.58 6.32 1.50
CA ILE A 51 15.57 7.14 2.15
C ILE A 51 14.38 6.22 2.47
N GLY A 52 14.17 5.93 3.75
CA GLY A 52 13.04 5.15 4.24
C GLY A 52 11.89 6.06 4.64
N ILE A 53 10.72 5.87 4.04
CA ILE A 53 9.51 6.65 4.32
C ILE A 53 8.49 5.74 5.00
N ASP A 54 7.91 6.18 6.11
CA ASP A 54 6.74 5.53 6.69
C ASP A 54 5.87 6.55 7.42
N ARG A 55 4.55 6.38 7.32
CA ARG A 55 3.57 7.21 8.04
C ARG A 55 3.34 6.74 9.48
N ASP A 56 3.82 5.54 9.80
CA ASP A 56 3.70 4.93 11.11
C ASP A 56 4.94 5.29 11.94
N ARG A 57 4.75 6.15 12.95
CA ARG A 57 5.81 6.56 13.87
C ARG A 57 6.51 5.39 14.56
N SER A 58 5.81 4.27 14.75
CA SER A 58 6.42 3.07 15.34
C SER A 58 7.45 2.42 14.41
N ALA A 59 7.25 2.48 13.09
CA ALA A 59 8.22 2.02 12.10
C ALA A 59 9.49 2.88 12.14
N ILE A 60 9.34 4.22 12.20
CA ILE A 60 10.46 5.16 12.29
C ILE A 60 11.25 4.95 13.57
N THR A 61 10.56 4.84 14.71
CA THR A 61 11.22 4.61 16.01
C THR A 61 11.91 3.24 16.05
N GLY A 62 11.27 2.20 15.51
CA GLY A 62 11.84 0.85 15.44
C GLY A 62 13.01 0.70 14.47
N GLY A 63 13.24 1.68 13.60
CA GLY A 63 14.35 1.69 12.65
C GLY A 63 15.66 2.29 13.19
N PHE A 64 15.69 2.80 14.43
CA PHE A 64 16.83 3.49 15.01
C PHE A 64 18.14 2.68 14.93
N ASP A 65 18.11 1.41 15.36
CA ASP A 65 19.29 0.54 15.32
C ASP A 65 19.83 0.37 13.89
N LEU A 66 18.93 0.26 12.89
CA LEU A 66 19.33 0.16 11.49
C LEU A 66 19.95 1.46 10.97
N VAL A 67 19.48 2.61 11.44
CA VAL A 67 20.09 3.91 11.11
C VAL A 67 21.51 3.99 11.66
N GLU A 68 21.73 3.61 12.92
CA GLU A 68 23.07 3.55 13.52
C GLU A 68 23.99 2.59 12.76
N GLU A 69 23.53 1.37 12.48
CA GLU A 69 24.26 0.36 11.70
C GLU A 69 24.58 0.80 10.26
N SER A 70 23.78 1.72 9.69
CA SER A 70 23.95 2.17 8.31
C SER A 70 25.09 3.17 8.12
N GLU A 71 25.64 3.71 9.22
CA GLU A 71 26.72 4.71 9.21
C GLU A 71 26.39 5.95 8.36
N GLY A 72 25.16 6.45 8.48
CA GLY A 72 24.68 7.64 7.75
C GLY A 72 24.19 7.37 6.33
N ARG A 73 24.11 6.11 5.91
CA ARG A 73 23.56 5.72 4.60
C ARG A 73 22.04 5.54 4.60
N LEU A 74 21.40 5.50 5.76
CA LEU A 74 19.94 5.45 5.89
C LEU A 74 19.42 6.72 6.56
N THR A 75 18.44 7.34 5.91
CA THR A 75 17.62 8.41 6.49
C THR A 75 16.18 7.93 6.61
N LEU A 76 15.59 7.99 7.80
CA LEU A 76 14.17 7.69 8.03
C LEU A 76 13.36 8.99 8.13
N VAL A 77 12.22 9.01 7.44
CA VAL A 77 11.33 10.17 7.37
C VAL A 77 9.90 9.73 7.71
N GLU A 78 9.34 10.32 8.76
CA GLU A 78 7.92 10.16 9.11
C GLU A 78 7.06 10.99 8.15
N ASP A 79 6.60 10.39 7.07
CA ASP A 79 5.74 11.03 6.08
C ASP A 79 4.94 9.97 5.31
N ARG A 80 3.98 10.41 4.49
CA ARG A 80 3.27 9.54 3.56
C ARG A 80 4.07 9.41 2.27
N PHE A 81 4.01 8.23 1.65
CA PHE A 81 4.69 8.01 0.38
C PHE A 81 4.13 8.80 -0.81
N SER A 82 2.97 9.44 -0.67
CA SER A 82 2.43 10.33 -1.70
C SER A 82 3.30 11.59 -1.84
N ASN A 83 3.97 11.99 -0.74
CA ASN A 83 4.92 13.10 -0.67
C ASN A 83 6.35 12.68 -1.04
N LEU A 84 6.54 11.50 -1.65
CA LEU A 84 7.86 10.94 -1.94
C LEU A 84 8.78 11.92 -2.69
N ALA A 85 8.26 12.68 -3.66
CA ALA A 85 9.07 13.60 -4.43
C ALA A 85 9.56 14.78 -3.58
N GLU A 86 8.69 15.28 -2.71
CA GLU A 86 8.95 16.38 -1.80
C GLU A 86 9.92 15.95 -0.68
N VAL A 87 9.76 14.73 -0.15
CA VAL A 87 10.70 14.10 0.78
C VAL A 87 12.09 13.97 0.15
N CYS A 88 12.17 13.41 -1.06
CA CYS A 88 13.43 13.30 -1.80
C CYS A 88 14.12 14.65 -1.99
N ALA A 89 13.37 15.68 -2.38
CA ALA A 89 13.91 17.04 -2.53
C ALA A 89 14.42 17.61 -1.19
N GLY A 90 13.68 17.41 -0.10
CA GLY A 90 14.07 17.85 1.25
C GLY A 90 15.34 17.18 1.77
N GLN A 91 15.63 15.95 1.34
CA GLN A 91 16.86 15.22 1.64
C GLN A 91 18.01 15.51 0.66
N GLY A 92 17.84 16.46 -0.27
CA GLY A 92 18.85 16.78 -1.28
C GLY A 92 19.00 15.71 -2.38
N ALA A 93 18.06 14.77 -2.49
CA ALA A 93 18.06 13.65 -3.43
C ALA A 93 16.97 13.82 -4.50
N ALA A 94 17.00 14.93 -5.25
CA ALA A 94 15.97 15.24 -6.25
C ALA A 94 15.80 14.18 -7.36
N ALA A 95 16.81 13.32 -7.57
CA ALA A 95 16.74 12.18 -8.48
C ALA A 95 17.35 10.93 -7.84
N VAL A 96 16.67 9.79 -7.99
CA VAL A 96 17.02 8.51 -7.35
C VAL A 96 17.15 7.37 -8.38
N ASP A 97 17.93 6.35 -8.02
CA ASP A 97 18.25 5.18 -8.85
C ASP A 97 17.21 4.07 -8.71
N GLY A 98 16.41 4.08 -7.65
CA GLY A 98 15.30 3.14 -7.52
C GLY A 98 14.31 3.49 -6.41
N VAL A 99 13.09 3.02 -6.56
CA VAL A 99 12.02 3.15 -5.59
C VAL A 99 11.36 1.78 -5.40
N VAL A 100 11.21 1.35 -4.15
CA VAL A 100 10.39 0.19 -3.77
C VAL A 100 9.19 0.63 -2.96
N MET A 101 8.03 0.06 -3.25
CA MET A 101 6.77 0.29 -2.54
C MET A 101 6.13 -1.05 -2.21
N ASP A 102 5.93 -1.34 -0.93
CA ASP A 102 5.23 -2.52 -0.43
C ASP A 102 3.88 -2.10 0.14
N VAL A 103 2.90 -2.00 -0.76
CA VAL A 103 1.66 -1.25 -0.51
C VAL A 103 0.65 -2.12 0.20
N GLY A 104 0.31 -1.74 1.43
CA GLY A 104 -0.62 -2.47 2.28
C GLY A 104 -0.29 -2.29 3.75
N VAL A 105 -0.84 -3.17 4.60
CA VAL A 105 -0.52 -3.17 6.03
C VAL A 105 0.71 -4.00 6.32
N SER A 106 1.56 -3.49 7.22
CA SER A 106 2.68 -4.27 7.72
C SER A 106 2.19 -5.44 8.60
N SER A 107 3.02 -6.48 8.72
CA SER A 107 2.70 -7.57 9.63
C SER A 107 2.61 -7.10 11.08
N MET A 108 3.47 -6.16 11.47
CA MET A 108 3.47 -5.57 12.82
C MET A 108 2.10 -4.94 13.15
N GLN A 109 1.50 -4.22 12.19
CA GLN A 109 0.17 -3.63 12.34
C GLN A 109 -0.93 -4.69 12.49
N LEU A 110 -0.80 -5.84 11.82
CA LEU A 110 -1.76 -6.94 11.93
C LEU A 110 -1.60 -7.76 13.22
N ASP A 111 -0.39 -7.79 13.78
CA ASP A 111 -0.03 -8.55 14.99
C ASP A 111 -0.31 -7.77 16.28
N GLN A 112 -0.42 -6.43 16.20
CA GLN A 112 -0.81 -5.56 17.31
C GLN A 112 -2.34 -5.41 17.38
N ALA A 113 -2.95 -6.09 18.34
CA ALA A 113 -4.41 -6.09 18.52
C ALA A 113 -4.97 -4.67 18.72
N GLU A 114 -4.24 -3.83 19.47
CA GLU A 114 -4.54 -2.44 19.79
C GLU A 114 -4.63 -1.53 18.56
N ARG A 115 -4.06 -1.93 17.41
CA ARG A 115 -4.13 -1.17 16.16
C ARG A 115 -5.44 -1.41 15.40
N GLY A 116 -6.18 -2.47 15.73
CA GLY A 116 -7.51 -2.70 15.18
C GLY A 116 -7.56 -3.19 13.73
N PHE A 117 -6.44 -3.59 13.13
CA PHE A 117 -6.42 -4.08 11.75
C PHE A 117 -6.94 -5.51 11.60
N SER A 118 -6.93 -6.31 12.68
CA SER A 118 -7.39 -7.70 12.67
C SER A 118 -8.52 -7.95 13.66
N PHE A 119 -9.53 -8.70 13.21
CA PHE A 119 -10.55 -9.28 14.07
C PHE A 119 -10.09 -10.56 14.77
N ARG A 120 -8.92 -11.13 14.43
CA ARG A 120 -8.45 -12.39 15.05
C ARG A 120 -7.95 -12.23 16.48
N LEU A 121 -7.32 -11.08 16.78
CA LEU A 121 -6.71 -10.83 18.09
C LEU A 121 -7.61 -10.02 19.02
N GLY A 122 -8.73 -9.49 18.52
CA GLY A 122 -9.68 -8.65 19.27
C GLY A 122 -9.06 -7.32 19.74
N GLY A 123 -9.59 -6.18 19.31
CA GLY A 123 -9.06 -4.89 19.70
C GLY A 123 -10.00 -3.73 19.40
N PRO A 124 -9.58 -2.47 19.68
CA PRO A 124 -10.35 -1.29 19.30
C PRO A 124 -10.49 -1.23 17.77
N LEU A 125 -11.61 -0.71 17.29
CA LEU A 125 -11.85 -0.53 15.85
C LEU A 125 -11.16 0.76 15.36
N ASP A 126 -9.83 0.75 15.31
CA ASP A 126 -9.02 1.91 14.91
C ASP A 126 -8.67 1.90 13.41
N MET A 127 -7.83 0.96 12.97
CA MET A 127 -7.35 0.78 11.58
C MET A 127 -6.52 1.94 11.01
N ARG A 128 -6.13 2.96 11.78
CA ARG A 128 -5.22 4.00 11.26
C ARG A 128 -3.78 3.47 11.20
N MET A 129 -3.13 3.64 10.06
CA MET A 129 -1.70 3.34 9.89
C MET A 129 -0.82 4.42 10.54
N GLY A 130 -1.32 5.66 10.62
CA GLY A 130 -0.69 6.76 11.38
C GLY A 130 -1.52 7.10 12.62
N HIS A 131 -1.33 8.31 13.17
CA HIS A 131 -2.02 8.73 14.41
C HIS A 131 -3.12 9.78 14.21
N ASP A 132 -3.22 10.35 13.01
CA ASP A 132 -4.15 11.45 12.71
C ASP A 132 -5.47 10.99 12.08
N GLY A 133 -6.50 11.82 12.26
CA GLY A 133 -7.79 11.68 11.61
C GLY A 133 -8.74 10.66 12.26
N PRO A 134 -9.95 10.52 11.69
CA PRO A 134 -10.99 9.60 12.17
C PRO A 134 -10.57 8.13 12.16
N THR A 135 -10.99 7.39 13.19
CA THR A 135 -10.86 5.93 13.27
C THR A 135 -11.90 5.21 12.41
N ALA A 136 -11.72 3.90 12.19
CA ALA A 136 -12.77 3.05 11.62
C ALA A 136 -14.05 3.04 12.47
N ALA A 137 -13.94 3.12 13.81
CA ALA A 137 -15.08 3.28 14.70
C ALA A 137 -15.84 4.59 14.43
N ASP A 138 -15.13 5.69 14.20
CA ASP A 138 -15.74 6.98 13.86
C ASP A 138 -16.51 6.91 12.54
N VAL A 139 -15.92 6.28 11.52
CA VAL A 139 -16.56 6.05 10.21
C VAL A 139 -17.82 5.21 10.39
N VAL A 140 -17.72 4.08 11.09
CA VAL A 140 -18.84 3.18 11.36
C VAL A 140 -19.95 3.86 12.18
N ALA A 141 -19.60 4.78 13.08
CA ALA A 141 -20.57 5.51 13.89
C ALA A 141 -21.30 6.61 13.10
N LYS A 142 -20.61 7.32 12.20
CA LYS A 142 -21.13 8.56 11.58
C LYS A 142 -21.58 8.42 10.12
N ALA A 143 -20.93 7.57 9.32
CA ALA A 143 -21.22 7.46 7.90
C ALA A 143 -22.68 7.06 7.64
N SER A 144 -23.26 7.57 6.54
CA SER A 144 -24.61 7.16 6.11
C SER A 144 -24.63 5.68 5.71
N GLU A 145 -25.81 5.03 5.70
CA GLU A 145 -25.93 3.66 5.18
C GLU A 145 -25.43 3.56 3.73
N ALA A 146 -25.74 4.58 2.91
CA ALA A 146 -25.33 4.63 1.52
C ALA A 146 -23.80 4.73 1.38
N ASP A 147 -23.13 5.53 2.20
CA ASP A 147 -21.68 5.68 2.15
C ASP A 147 -20.97 4.44 2.68
N LEU A 148 -21.45 3.83 3.78
CA LEU A 148 -20.94 2.54 4.24
C LEU A 148 -21.06 1.47 3.14
N ALA A 149 -22.21 1.40 2.47
CA ALA A 149 -22.40 0.45 1.36
C ALA A 149 -21.44 0.74 0.19
N LYS A 150 -21.20 2.01 -0.15
CA LYS A 150 -20.23 2.39 -1.20
C LYS A 150 -18.80 2.02 -0.81
N ILE A 151 -18.38 2.34 0.41
CA ILE A 151 -17.04 2.02 0.94
C ILE A 151 -16.79 0.52 0.86
N ILE A 152 -17.71 -0.29 1.40
CA ILE A 152 -17.59 -1.75 1.45
C ILE A 152 -17.63 -2.35 0.03
N TYR A 153 -18.43 -1.79 -0.88
CA TYR A 153 -18.51 -2.24 -2.26
C TYR A 153 -17.23 -1.93 -3.05
N ILE A 154 -16.78 -0.68 -3.03
CA ILE A 154 -15.66 -0.20 -3.85
C ILE A 154 -14.35 -0.75 -3.33
N PHE A 155 -14.07 -0.53 -2.04
CA PHE A 155 -12.77 -0.85 -1.45
C PHE A 155 -12.69 -2.28 -0.93
N GLY A 156 -13.81 -2.87 -0.52
CA GLY A 156 -13.87 -4.27 -0.09
C GLY A 156 -14.13 -5.27 -1.22
N GLU A 157 -14.59 -4.83 -2.40
CA GLU A 157 -15.11 -5.70 -3.46
C GLU A 157 -16.17 -6.70 -2.93
N GLU A 158 -17.00 -6.25 -1.97
CA GLU A 158 -18.04 -7.06 -1.30
C GLU A 158 -19.42 -6.85 -1.95
N ARG A 159 -20.02 -7.94 -2.43
CA ARG A 159 -21.32 -7.93 -3.13
C ARG A 159 -22.49 -7.73 -2.18
N HIS A 160 -22.35 -8.18 -0.93
CA HIS A 160 -23.33 -7.99 0.14
C HIS A 160 -23.21 -6.64 0.84
N SER A 161 -22.47 -5.67 0.27
CA SER A 161 -22.17 -4.37 0.88
C SER A 161 -23.38 -3.64 1.45
N ARG A 162 -24.50 -3.61 0.73
CA ARG A 162 -25.76 -2.99 1.20
C ARG A 162 -26.35 -3.67 2.42
N ALA A 163 -26.32 -5.01 2.45
CA ALA A 163 -26.84 -5.77 3.58
C ALA A 163 -25.94 -5.61 4.82
N VAL A 164 -24.61 -5.60 4.61
CA VAL A 164 -23.64 -5.33 5.68
C VAL A 164 -23.82 -3.92 6.23
N ALA A 165 -23.91 -2.90 5.37
CA ALA A 165 -24.12 -1.51 5.79
C ALA A 165 -25.40 -1.34 6.62
N ARG A 166 -26.51 -1.95 6.18
CA ARG A 166 -27.76 -1.96 6.94
C ARG A 166 -27.61 -2.61 8.31
N ALA A 167 -26.92 -3.74 8.40
CA ALA A 167 -26.70 -4.43 9.67
C ALA A 167 -25.83 -3.60 10.63
N ILE A 168 -24.80 -2.92 10.10
CA ILE A 168 -23.97 -1.98 10.87
C ILE A 168 -24.82 -0.82 11.41
N VAL A 169 -25.64 -0.20 10.56
CA VAL A 169 -26.51 0.92 10.95
C VAL A 169 -27.58 0.50 11.95
N ALA A 170 -28.12 -0.72 11.83
CA ALA A 170 -29.05 -1.26 12.81
C ALA A 170 -28.36 -1.49 14.17
N ALA A 171 -27.22 -2.20 14.16
CA ALA A 171 -26.48 -2.51 15.38
C ALA A 171 -26.00 -1.26 16.13
N ARG A 172 -25.52 -0.23 15.42
CA ARG A 172 -25.04 1.01 16.07
C ARG A 172 -26.15 1.83 16.75
N LYS A 173 -27.43 1.57 16.43
CA LYS A 173 -28.58 2.16 17.15
C LYS A 173 -28.81 1.50 18.51
N GLU A 174 -28.39 0.25 18.67
CA GLU A 174 -28.52 -0.52 19.91
C GLU A 174 -27.32 -0.28 20.83
N ALA A 175 -26.10 -0.36 20.28
CA ALA A 175 -24.87 -0.13 21.04
C ALA A 175 -23.73 0.39 20.13
N PRO A 176 -22.80 1.22 20.65
CA PRO A 176 -21.62 1.64 19.91
C PRO A 176 -20.76 0.45 19.44
N ILE A 177 -20.31 0.49 18.18
CA ILE A 177 -19.44 -0.53 17.59
C ILE A 177 -17.99 -0.05 17.70
N THR A 178 -17.33 -0.40 18.80
CA THR A 178 -15.99 0.12 19.14
C THR A 178 -14.88 -0.90 19.03
N THR A 179 -15.20 -2.18 18.74
CA THR A 179 -14.21 -3.27 18.67
C THR A 179 -14.25 -4.01 17.35
N THR A 180 -13.11 -4.58 16.96
CA THR A 180 -12.99 -5.41 15.75
C THR A 180 -13.88 -6.65 15.83
N GLN A 181 -13.98 -7.28 17.01
CA GLN A 181 -14.83 -8.46 17.19
C GLN A 181 -16.32 -8.12 16.98
N ALA A 182 -16.80 -7.02 17.56
CA ALA A 182 -18.20 -6.61 17.40
C ALA A 182 -18.56 -6.38 15.92
N LEU A 183 -17.69 -5.69 15.17
CA LEU A 183 -17.89 -5.50 13.74
C LEU A 183 -17.87 -6.84 12.98
N ALA A 184 -16.92 -7.73 13.28
CA ALA A 184 -16.80 -9.03 12.63
C ALA A 184 -18.04 -9.91 12.86
N ASP A 185 -18.60 -9.91 14.07
CA ASP A 185 -19.81 -10.65 14.43
C ASP A 185 -21.03 -10.13 13.68
N ILE A 186 -21.17 -8.80 13.55
CA ILE A 186 -22.23 -8.17 12.75
C ILE A 186 -22.14 -8.62 11.29
N VAL A 187 -20.94 -8.56 10.70
CA VAL A 187 -20.73 -8.97 9.30
C VAL A 187 -21.01 -10.47 9.13
N GLY A 188 -20.56 -11.32 10.06
CA GLY A 188 -20.75 -12.77 10.01
C GLY A 188 -22.21 -13.23 10.09
N ARG A 189 -23.11 -12.41 10.64
CA ARG A 189 -24.56 -12.68 10.61
C ARG A 189 -25.17 -12.46 9.22
N VAL A 190 -24.55 -11.62 8.39
CA VAL A 190 -25.05 -11.22 7.06
C VAL A 190 -24.39 -12.03 5.96
N VAL A 191 -23.07 -12.16 6.00
CA VAL A 191 -22.26 -12.80 4.97
C VAL A 191 -21.87 -14.19 5.46
N ARG A 192 -22.27 -15.22 4.71
CA ARG A 192 -21.89 -16.61 4.99
C ARG A 192 -20.70 -16.99 4.12
N SER A 193 -19.69 -17.61 4.71
CA SER A 193 -18.58 -18.24 4.00
C SER A 193 -18.68 -19.75 4.06
N LYS A 194 -18.24 -20.43 3.01
CA LYS A 194 -18.05 -21.89 3.02
C LYS A 194 -16.75 -22.27 3.73
N PRO A 195 -16.60 -23.54 4.17
CA PRO A 195 -15.30 -24.06 4.59
C PRO A 195 -14.24 -23.80 3.51
N ASN A 196 -13.06 -23.33 3.92
CA ASN A 196 -11.92 -22.93 3.07
C ASN A 196 -12.04 -21.60 2.30
N GLU A 197 -13.15 -20.86 2.44
CA GLU A 197 -13.22 -19.48 1.98
C GLU A 197 -12.62 -18.51 3.01
N ILE A 198 -12.26 -17.31 2.56
CA ILE A 198 -11.82 -16.25 3.47
C ILE A 198 -12.94 -15.91 4.46
N HIS A 199 -12.55 -15.48 5.66
CA HIS A 199 -13.51 -15.11 6.70
C HIS A 199 -14.47 -14.01 6.20
N PRO A 200 -15.78 -14.07 6.48
CA PRO A 200 -16.77 -13.13 5.94
C PRO A 200 -16.46 -11.65 6.18
N ALA A 201 -15.86 -11.33 7.33
CA ALA A 201 -15.50 -9.96 7.69
C ALA A 201 -14.31 -9.39 6.89
N THR A 202 -13.50 -10.24 6.24
CA THR A 202 -12.21 -9.84 5.63
C THR A 202 -12.36 -8.68 4.66
N ARG A 203 -13.35 -8.74 3.76
CA ARG A 203 -13.59 -7.70 2.74
C ARG A 203 -14.12 -6.40 3.33
N THR A 204 -14.96 -6.48 4.35
CA THR A 204 -15.46 -5.28 5.06
C THR A 204 -14.31 -4.57 5.77
N PHE A 205 -13.44 -5.34 6.44
CA PHE A 205 -12.25 -4.82 7.11
C PHE A 205 -11.27 -4.20 6.11
N GLN A 206 -11.00 -4.88 4.99
CA GLN A 206 -10.20 -4.32 3.91
C GLN A 206 -10.78 -2.99 3.40
N GLY A 207 -12.10 -2.94 3.15
CA GLY A 207 -12.74 -1.73 2.63
C GLY A 207 -12.65 -0.54 3.59
N LEU A 208 -12.90 -0.76 4.88
CA LEU A 208 -12.76 0.29 5.90
C LEU A 208 -11.31 0.74 6.06
N ARG A 209 -10.36 -0.20 6.07
CA ARG A 209 -8.93 0.08 6.18
C ARG A 209 -8.43 0.96 5.04
N ILE A 210 -8.73 0.56 3.80
CA ILE A 210 -8.38 1.32 2.59
C ILE A 210 -8.95 2.74 2.67
N PHE A 211 -10.21 2.85 3.09
CA PHE A 211 -10.90 4.13 3.17
C PHE A 211 -10.34 5.05 4.25
N VAL A 212 -10.15 4.56 5.47
CA VAL A 212 -9.60 5.33 6.62
C VAL A 212 -8.21 5.86 6.30
N ASN A 213 -7.42 5.08 5.56
CA ASN A 213 -6.03 5.40 5.26
C ASN A 213 -5.82 6.06 3.90
N ALA A 214 -6.88 6.27 3.11
CA ALA A 214 -6.82 6.75 1.73
C ALA A 214 -5.83 5.96 0.84
N GLU A 215 -5.70 4.65 1.06
CA GLU A 215 -4.59 3.83 0.53
C GLU A 215 -4.47 3.89 -0.99
N LEU A 216 -5.60 3.91 -1.72
CA LEU A 216 -5.58 3.94 -3.19
C LEU A 216 -5.19 5.32 -3.73
N ASP A 217 -5.61 6.41 -3.09
CA ASP A 217 -5.22 7.77 -3.48
C ASP A 217 -3.73 7.97 -3.23
N GLU A 218 -3.27 7.56 -2.05
CA GLU A 218 -1.86 7.59 -1.68
C GLU A 218 -1.03 6.83 -2.72
N LEU A 219 -1.47 5.63 -3.15
CA LEU A 219 -0.77 4.83 -4.17
C LEU A 219 -0.70 5.55 -5.52
N HIS A 220 -1.81 6.13 -5.99
CA HIS A 220 -1.81 6.89 -7.24
C HIS A 220 -0.80 8.05 -7.21
N LEU A 221 -0.81 8.83 -6.12
CA LEU A 221 0.08 9.97 -5.95
C LEU A 221 1.54 9.53 -5.84
N ALA A 222 1.83 8.47 -5.09
CA ALA A 222 3.16 7.92 -4.91
C ALA A 222 3.75 7.41 -6.23
N LEU A 223 2.97 6.71 -7.06
CA LEU A 223 3.41 6.26 -8.38
C LEU A 223 3.81 7.42 -9.29
N SER A 224 3.00 8.49 -9.32
CA SER A 224 3.35 9.72 -10.05
C SER A 224 4.56 10.43 -9.45
N ALA A 225 4.73 10.43 -8.13
CA ALA A 225 5.91 10.98 -7.47
C ALA A 225 7.18 10.20 -7.84
N ALA A 226 7.12 8.87 -7.83
CA ALA A 226 8.23 8.01 -8.22
C ALA A 226 8.66 8.24 -9.68
N GLU A 227 7.72 8.40 -10.61
CA GLU A 227 8.03 8.74 -12.01
C GLU A 227 8.82 10.05 -12.15
N ARG A 228 8.50 11.05 -11.32
CA ARG A 228 9.16 12.36 -11.31
C ARG A 228 10.61 12.29 -10.81
N VAL A 229 10.88 11.47 -9.79
CA VAL A 229 12.22 11.41 -9.17
C VAL A 229 13.14 10.35 -9.76
N LEU A 230 12.61 9.33 -10.44
CA LEU A 230 13.47 8.29 -10.99
C LEU A 230 14.36 8.84 -12.11
N LYS A 231 15.65 8.56 -12.02
CA LYS A 231 16.61 8.79 -13.12
C LYS A 231 16.29 7.86 -14.29
N PRO A 232 16.68 8.21 -15.53
CA PRO A 232 16.71 7.24 -16.62
C PRO A 232 17.54 6.00 -16.22
N GLY A 233 16.99 4.81 -16.47
CA GLY A 233 17.54 3.53 -16.04
C GLY A 233 17.23 3.16 -14.58
N GLY A 234 16.64 4.07 -13.79
CA GLY A 234 16.19 3.79 -12.44
C GLY A 234 14.93 2.92 -12.41
N ARG A 235 14.68 2.19 -11.33
CA ARG A 235 13.62 1.17 -11.29
C ARG A 235 12.55 1.45 -10.25
N LEU A 236 11.29 1.28 -10.64
CA LEU A 236 10.15 1.28 -9.73
C LEU A 236 9.69 -0.16 -9.53
N VAL A 237 9.70 -0.62 -8.27
CA VAL A 237 9.22 -1.94 -7.86
C VAL A 237 8.07 -1.77 -6.89
N VAL A 238 6.92 -2.39 -7.18
CA VAL A 238 5.73 -2.29 -6.34
C VAL A 238 5.21 -3.68 -6.02
N VAL A 239 5.05 -3.97 -4.72
CA VAL A 239 4.42 -5.17 -4.18
C VAL A 239 3.03 -4.78 -3.68
N SER A 240 2.00 -5.46 -4.16
CA SER A 240 0.59 -5.21 -3.81
C SER A 240 -0.06 -6.48 -3.25
N PHE A 241 -1.03 -6.36 -2.35
CA PHE A 241 -1.64 -7.52 -1.68
C PHE A 241 -3.09 -7.77 -2.07
N HIS A 242 -3.71 -6.85 -2.81
CA HIS A 242 -5.04 -7.08 -3.36
C HIS A 242 -5.23 -6.57 -4.79
N SER A 243 -6.35 -6.97 -5.37
CA SER A 243 -6.78 -6.68 -6.74
C SER A 243 -6.82 -5.19 -7.08
N LEU A 244 -7.31 -4.34 -6.18
CA LEU A 244 -7.43 -2.89 -6.43
C LEU A 244 -6.05 -2.23 -6.61
N GLU A 245 -5.11 -2.44 -5.68
CA GLU A 245 -3.72 -1.96 -5.79
C GLU A 245 -3.04 -2.48 -7.06
N ASP A 246 -3.07 -3.80 -7.30
CA ASP A 246 -2.44 -4.42 -8.47
C ASP A 246 -3.00 -3.84 -9.78
N ARG A 247 -4.30 -3.54 -9.82
CA ARG A 247 -4.95 -2.91 -10.97
C ARG A 247 -4.43 -1.49 -11.19
N ILE A 248 -4.32 -0.68 -10.14
CA ILE A 248 -3.77 0.68 -10.20
C ILE A 248 -2.35 0.66 -10.75
N VAL A 249 -1.46 -0.17 -10.19
CA VAL A 249 -0.06 -0.28 -10.64
C VAL A 249 0.02 -0.76 -12.09
N LYS A 250 -0.77 -1.79 -12.46
CA LYS A 250 -0.83 -2.30 -13.83
C LYS A 250 -1.26 -1.22 -14.81
N ASP A 251 -2.32 -0.47 -14.48
CA ASP A 251 -2.87 0.54 -15.38
C ASP A 251 -1.93 1.75 -15.49
N PHE A 252 -1.28 2.14 -14.38
CA PHE A 252 -0.22 3.14 -14.36
C PHE A 252 0.93 2.78 -15.31
N PHE A 253 1.49 1.57 -15.19
CA PHE A 253 2.56 1.10 -16.08
C PHE A 253 2.10 0.96 -17.53
N ASN A 254 0.90 0.46 -17.77
CA ASN A 254 0.37 0.35 -19.14
C ASN A 254 0.13 1.72 -19.79
N ALA A 255 -0.25 2.74 -19.04
CA ALA A 255 -0.41 4.09 -19.57
C ALA A 255 0.93 4.71 -19.98
N ARG A 256 2.01 4.37 -19.27
CA ARG A 256 3.36 4.96 -19.42
C ARG A 256 4.35 4.09 -20.20
N GLY A 257 4.00 2.84 -20.46
CA GLY A 257 4.80 1.88 -21.24
C GLY A 257 4.31 1.66 -22.67
N LYS A 258 3.22 2.30 -23.08
CA LYS A 258 2.73 2.23 -24.45
C LYS A 258 3.60 3.07 -25.38
N THR A 259 4.25 2.40 -26.33
CA THR A 259 4.69 3.02 -27.59
C THR A 259 3.52 3.03 -28.55
N GLY A 260 3.04 4.22 -28.94
CA GLY A 260 2.29 4.45 -30.19
C GLY A 260 1.36 3.34 -30.69
N GLY A 261 0.08 3.41 -30.35
CA GLY A 261 -0.99 2.61 -30.95
C GLY A 261 -1.94 3.47 -31.77
N GLY A 262 -1.44 4.17 -32.79
CA GLY A 262 -2.28 4.91 -33.73
C GLY A 262 -3.11 3.92 -34.56
N SER A 263 -4.44 4.05 -34.55
CA SER A 263 -5.26 3.41 -35.57
C SER A 263 -4.81 3.94 -36.93
N ARG A 264 -4.60 3.05 -37.93
CA ARG A 264 -4.27 3.42 -39.32
C ARG A 264 -5.31 4.37 -39.97
N HIS A 265 -6.43 4.63 -39.28
CA HIS A 265 -7.58 5.40 -39.76
C HIS A 265 -7.88 6.66 -38.92
N LEU A 266 -7.08 7.01 -37.92
CA LEU A 266 -7.24 8.23 -37.13
C LEU A 266 -6.02 9.15 -37.29
N PRO A 267 -6.19 10.47 -37.23
CA PRO A 267 -5.07 11.40 -37.22
C PRO A 267 -4.07 11.01 -36.13
N GLU A 268 -2.77 11.04 -36.45
CA GLU A 268 -1.70 10.84 -35.48
C GLU A 268 -1.78 11.93 -34.40
N VAL A 269 -2.47 11.63 -33.31
CA VAL A 269 -2.29 12.39 -32.07
C VAL A 269 -0.90 12.01 -31.58
N ALA A 270 0.02 12.99 -31.52
CA ALA A 270 1.35 12.79 -30.96
C ALA A 270 1.22 12.18 -29.56
N GLN A 271 1.49 10.88 -29.43
CA GLN A 271 1.46 10.21 -28.15
C GLN A 271 2.76 10.55 -27.40
N ALA A 272 2.64 10.80 -26.10
CA ALA A 272 3.80 10.99 -25.24
C ALA A 272 4.73 9.77 -25.36
N ALA A 273 6.04 10.01 -25.43
CA ALA A 273 7.02 8.94 -25.41
C ALA A 273 6.90 8.15 -24.10
N PRO A 274 7.06 6.80 -24.13
CA PRO A 274 6.88 5.98 -22.94
C PRO A 274 7.89 6.38 -21.86
N SER A 275 7.41 6.76 -20.68
CA SER A 275 8.26 7.09 -19.54
C SER A 275 8.77 5.85 -18.79
N PHE A 276 8.20 4.67 -19.05
CA PHE A 276 8.62 3.39 -18.46
C PHE A 276 8.75 2.26 -19.49
N GLN A 277 9.74 1.39 -19.28
CA GLN A 277 9.82 0.06 -19.87
C GLN A 277 9.35 -0.98 -18.84
N ILE A 278 8.29 -1.72 -19.15
CA ILE A 278 7.72 -2.72 -18.24
C ILE A 278 8.65 -3.95 -18.18
N LEU A 279 9.17 -4.26 -16.98
CA LEU A 279 10.04 -5.42 -16.75
C LEU A 279 9.23 -6.69 -16.48
N THR A 280 8.07 -6.54 -15.82
CA THR A 280 7.19 -7.67 -15.46
C THR A 280 5.89 -7.63 -16.28
N LYS A 281 5.85 -8.32 -17.43
CA LYS A 281 4.61 -8.43 -18.25
C LYS A 281 3.45 -9.06 -17.50
N ARG A 282 3.75 -10.02 -16.62
CA ARG A 282 2.85 -10.60 -15.63
C ARG A 282 3.42 -10.32 -14.24
N PRO A 283 2.57 -10.13 -13.21
CA PRO A 283 3.08 -9.93 -11.86
C PRO A 283 3.87 -11.16 -11.42
N VAL A 284 4.96 -10.94 -10.69
CA VAL A 284 5.67 -12.00 -9.97
C VAL A 284 4.87 -12.32 -8.70
N THR A 285 4.69 -13.60 -8.43
CA THR A 285 3.91 -14.09 -7.28
C THR A 285 4.78 -14.98 -6.39
N PRO A 286 4.49 -15.05 -5.07
CA PRO A 286 5.28 -15.86 -4.16
C PRO A 286 5.27 -17.33 -4.53
N THR A 287 6.34 -18.01 -4.15
CA THR A 287 6.44 -19.47 -4.30
C THR A 287 5.58 -20.19 -3.25
N ASP A 288 5.22 -21.45 -3.50
CA ASP A 288 4.48 -22.26 -2.52
C ASP A 288 5.24 -22.39 -1.19
N ALA A 289 6.57 -22.44 -1.23
CA ALA A 289 7.42 -22.47 -0.04
C ALA A 289 7.31 -21.17 0.78
N GLU A 290 7.29 -20.01 0.10
CA GLU A 290 7.10 -18.72 0.76
C GLU A 290 5.69 -18.59 1.35
N VAL A 291 4.67 -19.03 0.63
CA VAL A 291 3.28 -19.03 1.14
C VAL A 291 3.12 -19.96 2.35
N ALA A 292 3.82 -21.11 2.37
CA ALA A 292 3.82 -22.01 3.51
C ALA A 292 4.50 -21.38 4.74
N ALA A 293 5.62 -20.69 4.54
CA ALA A 293 6.34 -20.00 5.63
C ALA A 293 5.62 -18.73 6.10
N ASN A 294 4.99 -18.01 5.19
CA ASN A 294 4.24 -16.78 5.44
C ASN A 294 2.91 -16.79 4.66
N PRO A 295 1.82 -17.27 5.27
CA PRO A 295 0.50 -17.30 4.62
C PRO A 295 -0.01 -15.94 4.15
N ARG A 296 0.53 -14.83 4.68
CA ARG A 296 0.16 -13.46 4.27
C ARG A 296 0.72 -13.10 2.89
N ALA A 297 1.78 -13.79 2.46
CA ALA A 297 2.37 -13.59 1.13
C ALA A 297 1.43 -14.03 0.00
N ARG A 298 0.48 -14.94 0.26
CA ARG A 298 -0.35 -15.62 -0.76
C ARG A 298 -0.92 -14.71 -1.86
N SER A 299 -1.38 -13.51 -1.48
CA SER A 299 -2.04 -12.59 -2.40
C SER A 299 -1.11 -11.53 -2.98
N ALA A 300 0.17 -11.57 -2.62
CA ALA A 300 1.16 -10.61 -3.06
C ALA A 300 1.45 -10.73 -4.55
N LYS A 301 1.59 -9.56 -5.18
CA LYS A 301 1.91 -9.41 -6.59
C LYS A 301 2.91 -8.30 -6.74
N LEU A 302 4.06 -8.66 -7.30
CA LEU A 302 5.12 -7.72 -7.61
C LEU A 302 5.07 -7.31 -9.07
N ARG A 303 5.17 -6.00 -9.31
CA ARG A 303 5.38 -5.42 -10.64
C ARG A 303 6.59 -4.51 -10.63
N ALA A 304 7.34 -4.52 -11.71
CA ALA A 304 8.51 -3.67 -11.89
C ALA A 304 8.56 -3.03 -13.28
N ALA A 305 9.09 -1.81 -13.33
CA ALA A 305 9.37 -1.08 -14.55
C ALA A 305 10.67 -0.26 -14.42
N GLU A 306 11.34 -0.05 -15.54
CA GLU A 306 12.55 0.77 -15.64
C GLU A 306 12.21 2.12 -16.29
N ARG A 307 12.68 3.20 -15.70
CA ARG A 307 12.43 4.57 -16.14
C ARG A 307 13.22 4.86 -17.42
N THR A 308 12.57 5.43 -18.44
CA THR A 308 13.24 5.85 -19.68
C THR A 308 13.80 7.27 -19.57
N ALA A 309 14.31 7.82 -20.68
CA ALA A 309 14.69 9.24 -20.76
C ALA A 309 13.53 10.19 -21.09
N ALA A 310 12.33 9.68 -21.41
CA ALA A 310 11.16 10.53 -21.71
C ALA A 310 10.74 11.33 -20.47
N PRO A 311 10.14 12.52 -20.59
CA PRO A 311 9.66 13.28 -19.43
C PRO A 311 8.58 12.52 -18.66
N ALA A 312 8.42 12.83 -17.37
CA ALA A 312 7.31 12.32 -16.58
C ALA A 312 5.98 12.81 -17.15
N HIS A 313 4.95 11.97 -17.11
CA HIS A 313 3.61 12.35 -17.50
C HIS A 313 3.03 13.40 -16.53
N ALA A 314 2.05 14.18 -17.02
CA ALA A 314 1.26 15.05 -16.13
C ALA A 314 0.58 14.21 -15.03
N ALA A 315 0.32 14.84 -13.88
CA ALA A 315 -0.32 14.17 -12.77
C ALA A 315 -1.67 13.57 -13.19
N ASP A 316 -1.89 12.30 -12.84
CA ASP A 316 -3.16 11.63 -13.12
C ASP A 316 -4.26 12.24 -12.24
N ARG A 317 -5.46 12.40 -12.81
CA ARG A 317 -6.63 12.75 -12.02
C ARG A 317 -7.01 11.54 -11.15
N LEU A 318 -7.10 11.75 -9.84
CA LEU A 318 -7.56 10.72 -8.92
C LEU A 318 -8.97 10.24 -9.29
N PRO A 319 -9.25 8.93 -9.20
CA PRO A 319 -10.59 8.41 -9.40
C PRO A 319 -11.59 9.02 -8.40
N ALA A 320 -12.84 9.21 -8.84
CA ALA A 320 -13.90 9.76 -8.01
C ALA A 320 -14.55 8.69 -7.13
N TRP A 321 -13.84 8.21 -6.12
CA TRP A 321 -14.38 7.36 -5.05
C TRP A 321 -14.67 8.16 -3.76
N PRO A 322 -15.42 7.59 -2.80
CA PRO A 322 -15.71 8.28 -1.53
C PRO A 322 -14.42 8.69 -0.81
N VAL A 323 -14.37 9.92 -0.32
CA VAL A 323 -13.25 10.45 0.48
C VAL A 323 -13.67 10.70 1.93
N LEU A 324 -12.72 10.53 2.84
CA LEU A 324 -12.97 10.55 4.28
C LEU A 324 -13.61 11.86 4.75
N VAL A 325 -13.13 13.00 4.26
CA VAL A 325 -13.66 14.32 4.66
C VAL A 325 -15.14 14.49 4.33
N ASP A 326 -15.59 14.01 3.17
CA ASP A 326 -16.96 14.17 2.72
C ASP A 326 -17.92 13.26 3.50
N VAL A 327 -17.51 12.01 3.70
CA VAL A 327 -18.30 11.03 4.48
C VAL A 327 -18.45 11.47 5.94
N MET A 328 -17.41 12.10 6.50
CA MET A 328 -17.40 12.53 7.90
C MET A 328 -18.12 13.84 8.17
N ARG A 329 -18.45 14.62 7.13
CA ARG A 329 -19.26 15.85 7.23
C ARG A 329 -20.76 15.58 7.46
N GLY A 330 -21.19 14.33 7.33
CA GLY A 330 -22.58 13.93 7.45
C GLY A 330 -23.32 14.14 6.14
N GLY A 331 -23.78 13.04 5.54
CA GLY A 331 -24.85 13.04 4.54
C GLY A 331 -26.21 12.98 5.22
#